data_AF-S3Y1A5-F1
#
_entry.id   AF-S3Y1A5-F1
#
_cell.length_a   1.000
_cell.length_b   1.000
_cell.length_c   1.000
_cell.angle_alpha   90.00
_cell.angle_beta   90.00
_cell.angle_gamma   90.00
#
_symmetry.space_group_name_H-M   'P 1'
#
loop_
_entity.id
_entity.type
_entity.pdbx_description
1 polymer ?
#
loop_
_entity_poly.entity_id
_entity_poly.type
_entity_poly.pdbx_seq_one_letter_code
_entity_poly.pdbx_strand_id
1 'polypeptide(L)'
;MKILLWVLIFVVTTAIFAFYMFHVRYQENAEWYDDYREIPNLWILPYCTPVFSVGALLILHEELGFPGGAFVAEPLRILGIITVVMIPIGILGGIGVPLPWPFAPRWVVERRKKDRAARKRTTSDA
;
A
#
# COMPACT_ATOMS: atom_id res chain seq x y z
N MET A 1 -11.09 21.70 17.11
CA MET A 1 -10.64 20.30 17.37
C MET A 1 -10.71 19.41 16.13
N LYS A 2 -11.79 19.42 15.34
CA LYS A 2 -11.94 18.55 14.15
C LYS A 2 -10.82 18.71 13.10
N ILE A 3 -10.45 19.94 12.76
CA ILE A 3 -9.39 20.21 11.76
C ILE A 3 -8.03 19.60 12.19
N LEU A 4 -7.61 19.82 13.44
CA LEU A 4 -6.34 19.26 13.94
C LEU A 4 -6.32 17.74 13.92
N LEU A 5 -7.44 17.09 14.23
CA LEU A 5 -7.57 15.64 14.13
C LEU A 5 -7.37 15.16 12.70
N TRP A 6 -8.04 15.77 11.72
CA TRP A 6 -7.90 15.37 10.32
C TRP A 6 -6.50 15.66 9.75
N VAL A 7 -5.88 16.77 10.15
CA VAL A 7 -4.48 17.06 9.84
C VAL A 7 -3.57 15.98 10.41
N LEU A 8 -3.77 15.57 11.67
CA LEU A 8 -2.99 14.52 12.30
C LEU A 8 -3.15 13.17 11.56
N ILE A 9 -4.39 12.78 11.22
CA ILE A 9 -4.67 11.56 10.46
C ILE A 9 -3.96 11.61 9.11
N PHE A 10 -4.07 12.72 8.38
CA PHE A 10 -3.40 12.89 7.09
C PHE A 10 -1.88 12.71 7.21
N VAL A 11 -1.25 13.40 8.17
CA VAL A 11 0.21 13.36 8.36
C VAL A 11 0.68 11.96 8.76
N VAL A 12 0.05 11.35 9.76
CA VAL A 12 0.44 10.03 10.27
C VAL A 12 0.27 8.95 9.20
N THR A 13 -0.87 8.94 8.52
CA THR A 13 -1.15 7.91 7.50
C THR A 13 -0.27 8.08 6.27
N THR A 14 0.04 9.30 5.86
CA THR A 14 0.98 9.57 4.77
C THR A 14 2.39 9.11 5.14
N ALA A 15 2.83 9.34 6.39
CA ALA A 15 4.13 8.89 6.87
C ALA A 15 4.22 7.35 6.91
N ILE A 16 3.18 6.68 7.39
CA ILE A 16 3.08 5.21 7.36
C ILE A 16 3.15 4.72 5.91
N PHE A 17 2.32 5.25 5.01
CA PHE A 17 2.33 4.86 3.61
C PHE A 17 3.71 5.05 2.97
N ALA A 18 4.35 6.20 3.17
CA ALA A 18 5.68 6.48 2.65
C ALA A 18 6.71 5.47 3.21
N PHE A 19 6.68 5.18 4.51
CA PHE A 19 7.56 4.18 5.11
C PHE A 19 7.38 2.81 4.45
N TYR A 20 6.16 2.31 4.29
CA TYR A 20 5.92 1.01 3.67
C TYR A 20 6.18 0.98 2.16
N MET A 21 6.01 2.10 1.46
CA MET A 21 6.32 2.18 0.02
C MET A 21 7.80 2.27 -0.27
N PHE A 22 8.59 2.97 0.57
CA PHE A 22 10.02 3.16 0.34
C PHE A 22 10.86 2.16 1.11
N HIS A 23 10.66 2.02 2.42
CA HIS A 23 11.52 1.18 3.24
C HIS A 23 11.30 -0.31 2.95
N VAL A 24 10.04 -0.77 3.04
CA VAL A 24 9.71 -2.20 2.87
C VAL A 24 9.91 -2.67 1.42
N ARG A 25 9.64 -1.81 0.43
CA ARG A 25 9.80 -2.20 -0.98
C ARG A 25 11.24 -2.14 -1.49
N TYR A 26 12.13 -1.42 -0.81
CA TYR A 26 13.54 -1.23 -1.20
C TYR A 26 14.52 -1.63 -0.10
N GLN A 27 14.26 -2.74 0.59
CA GLN A 27 15.19 -3.34 1.54
C GLN A 27 15.98 -4.49 0.91
N GLU A 28 17.21 -4.70 1.37
CA GLU A 28 18.05 -5.84 0.99
C GLU A 28 17.79 -7.05 1.91
N ASN A 29 17.51 -6.79 3.19
CA ASN A 29 17.30 -7.81 4.22
C ASN A 29 15.88 -7.72 4.77
N ALA A 30 15.07 -8.74 4.45
CA ALA A 30 13.68 -8.84 4.89
C ALA A 30 13.54 -10.00 5.89
N GLU A 31 14.08 -9.85 7.11
CA GLU A 31 14.01 -10.90 8.15
C GLU A 31 12.57 -11.27 8.57
N TRP A 32 11.65 -10.33 8.35
CA TRP A 32 10.23 -10.47 8.65
C TRP A 32 9.45 -11.16 7.51
N TYR A 33 10.10 -11.42 6.37
CA TYR A 33 9.49 -12.11 5.24
C TYR A 33 9.40 -13.61 5.54
N ASP A 34 8.30 -14.26 5.14
CA ASP A 34 7.89 -15.61 5.58
C ASP A 34 7.39 -15.71 7.05
N ASP A 35 7.17 -14.57 7.73
CA ASP A 35 6.60 -14.47 9.09
C ASP A 35 5.22 -13.77 9.07
N TYR A 36 4.49 -13.73 10.19
CA TYR A 36 3.17 -13.08 10.32
C TYR A 36 3.16 -11.60 9.91
N ARG A 37 4.35 -10.97 9.89
CA ARG A 37 4.59 -9.58 9.48
C ARG A 37 4.59 -9.38 7.97
N GLU A 38 4.74 -10.44 7.16
CA GLU A 38 4.79 -10.33 5.70
C GLU A 38 3.53 -9.67 5.14
N ILE A 39 2.36 -10.20 5.52
CA ILE A 39 1.06 -9.77 5.01
C ILE A 39 0.79 -8.29 5.30
N PRO A 40 0.85 -7.82 6.57
CA PRO A 40 0.59 -6.42 6.86
C PRO A 40 1.60 -5.49 6.19
N ASN A 41 2.87 -5.87 6.15
CA ASN A 41 3.94 -5.02 5.62
C ASN A 41 3.90 -4.89 4.09
N LEU A 42 3.62 -5.99 3.37
CA LEU A 42 3.61 -5.99 1.90
C LEU A 42 2.27 -5.57 1.31
N TRP A 43 1.16 -5.93 1.96
CA TRP A 43 -0.14 -5.93 1.30
C TRP A 43 -1.20 -5.07 1.98
N ILE A 44 -1.17 -4.91 3.31
CA ILE A 44 -2.19 -4.11 4.00
C ILE A 44 -1.77 -2.65 4.05
N LEU A 45 -0.64 -2.35 4.68
CA LEU A 45 -0.23 -0.97 4.96
C LEU A 45 0.03 -0.14 3.70
N PRO A 46 0.76 -0.63 2.67
CA PRO A 46 0.96 0.17 1.47
C PRO A 46 -0.29 0.35 0.61
N TYR A 47 -1.31 -0.50 0.73
CA TYR A 47 -2.51 -0.46 -0.13
C TYR A 47 -3.75 0.13 0.55
N CYS A 48 -3.90 -0.05 1.85
CA CYS A 48 -5.07 0.41 2.60
C CYS A 48 -4.84 1.76 3.28
N THR A 49 -3.61 2.08 3.70
CA THR A 49 -3.30 3.35 4.39
C THR A 49 -3.62 4.61 3.56
N PRO A 50 -3.39 4.65 2.23
CA PRO A 50 -3.71 5.82 1.41
C PRO A 50 -5.18 6.29 1.48
N VAL A 51 -6.11 5.38 1.71
CA VAL A 51 -7.55 5.69 1.84
C VAL A 51 -7.78 6.64 3.00
N PHE A 52 -7.06 6.46 4.11
CA PHE A 52 -7.16 7.35 5.27
C PHE A 52 -6.52 8.71 5.00
N SER A 53 -5.41 8.75 4.24
CA SER A 53 -4.74 10.01 3.89
C SER A 53 -5.63 10.86 2.98
N VAL A 54 -6.16 10.28 1.91
CA VAL A 54 -7.03 10.99 0.96
C VAL A 54 -8.39 11.28 1.57
N GLY A 55 -8.95 10.37 2.36
CA GLY A 55 -10.19 10.61 3.11
C GLY A 55 -10.06 11.80 4.07
N ALA A 56 -8.93 11.90 4.79
CA ALA A 56 -8.66 13.05 5.65
C ALA A 56 -8.56 14.36 4.84
N LEU A 57 -7.93 14.35 3.66
CA LEU A 57 -7.87 15.52 2.78
C LEU A 57 -9.25 15.94 2.25
N LEU A 58 -10.10 14.99 1.87
CA LEU A 58 -11.47 15.27 1.42
C LEU A 58 -12.29 15.93 2.53
N ILE A 59 -12.20 15.41 3.76
CA ILE A 59 -12.92 15.98 4.90
C ILE A 59 -12.35 17.35 5.28
N LEU A 60 -11.03 17.54 5.22
CA LEU A 60 -10.40 18.85 5.41
C LEU A 60 -10.85 19.85 4.35
N HIS A 61 -10.99 19.43 3.09
CA HIS A 61 -11.46 20.29 2.01
C HIS A 61 -12.89 20.80 2.29
N GLU A 62 -13.77 19.94 2.80
CA GLU A 62 -15.13 20.30 3.20
C GLU A 62 -15.14 21.22 4.43
N GLU A 63 -14.43 20.86 5.50
CA GLU A 63 -14.39 21.61 6.77
C GLU A 63 -13.74 23.01 6.61
N LEU A 64 -12.90 23.20 5.60
CA LEU A 64 -12.30 24.50 5.26
C LEU A 64 -13.14 25.34 4.28
N GLY A 65 -14.34 24.88 3.91
CA GLY A 65 -15.24 25.61 3.00
C GLY A 65 -14.85 25.53 1.53
N PHE A 66 -14.33 24.38 1.09
CA PHE A 66 -13.95 24.08 -0.29
C PHE A 66 -12.90 25.04 -0.88
N PRO A 67 -11.74 25.24 -0.24
CA PRO A 67 -10.70 26.10 -0.77
C PRO A 67 -10.28 25.62 -2.18
N GLY A 68 -10.21 26.56 -3.12
CA GLY A 68 -9.92 26.24 -4.53
C GLY A 68 -11.07 25.55 -5.29
N GLY A 69 -12.25 25.35 -4.67
CA GLY A 69 -13.46 24.85 -5.30
C GLY A 69 -13.26 23.55 -6.09
N ALA A 70 -13.85 23.50 -7.29
CA ALA A 70 -13.79 22.34 -8.17
C ALA A 70 -12.35 21.98 -8.63
N PHE A 71 -11.46 22.96 -8.73
CA PHE A 71 -10.07 22.73 -9.15
C PHE A 71 -9.31 21.81 -8.17
N VAL A 72 -9.64 21.87 -6.88
CA VAL A 72 -9.06 21.00 -5.84
C VAL A 72 -9.93 19.77 -5.59
N ALA A 73 -11.26 19.92 -5.63
CA ALA A 73 -12.18 18.83 -5.35
C ALA A 73 -12.08 17.67 -6.35
N GLU A 74 -11.98 17.97 -7.65
CA GLU A 74 -11.97 16.94 -8.69
C GLU A 74 -10.71 16.05 -8.63
N PRO A 75 -9.47 16.59 -8.56
CA PRO A 75 -8.28 15.77 -8.33
C PRO A 75 -8.36 14.95 -7.03
N LEU A 76 -8.88 15.52 -5.94
CA LEU A 76 -9.05 14.78 -4.67
C LEU A 76 -10.04 13.62 -4.81
N ARG A 77 -11.14 13.80 -5.55
CA ARG A 77 -12.09 12.71 -5.84
C ARG A 77 -11.46 11.61 -6.68
N ILE A 78 -10.72 11.97 -7.73
CA ILE A 78 -9.99 11.01 -8.57
C ILE A 78 -8.98 10.22 -7.72
N LEU A 79 -8.20 10.91 -6.88
CA LEU A 79 -7.31 10.27 -5.92
C LEU A 79 -8.07 9.34 -4.96
N GLY A 80 -9.23 9.76 -4.47
CA GLY A 80 -10.10 8.94 -3.63
C GLY A 80 -10.47 7.62 -4.31
N ILE A 81 -10.92 7.67 -5.56
CA ILE A 81 -11.24 6.48 -6.35
C ILE A 81 -10.02 5.57 -6.51
N ILE A 82 -8.85 6.14 -6.86
CA ILE A 82 -7.60 5.38 -6.99
C ILE A 82 -7.26 4.65 -5.70
N THR A 83 -7.35 5.32 -4.54
CA THR A 83 -7.04 4.68 -3.25
C THR A 83 -8.01 3.56 -2.89
N VAL A 84 -9.28 3.64 -3.29
CA VAL A 84 -10.24 2.54 -3.11
C VAL A 84 -9.89 1.36 -4.02
N VAL A 85 -9.49 1.61 -5.27
CA VAL A 85 -9.04 0.57 -6.21
C VAL A 85 -7.75 -0.11 -5.76
N MET A 86 -6.92 0.55 -4.94
CA MET A 86 -5.73 -0.06 -4.34
C MET A 86 -6.07 -1.16 -3.32
N ILE A 87 -7.21 -1.08 -2.62
CA ILE A 87 -7.61 -2.06 -1.59
C ILE A 87 -7.66 -3.50 -2.14
N PRO A 88 -8.36 -3.81 -3.25
CA PRO A 88 -8.39 -5.18 -3.78
C PRO A 88 -7.00 -5.69 -4.19
N ILE A 89 -6.05 -4.81 -4.56
CA ILE A 89 -4.66 -5.24 -4.82
C ILE A 89 -4.02 -5.76 -3.53
N GLY A 90 -4.20 -5.06 -2.41
CA GLY A 90 -3.77 -5.52 -1.10
C GLY A 90 -4.41 -6.85 -0.69
N ILE A 91 -5.72 -7.02 -0.93
CA ILE A 91 -6.42 -8.27 -0.64
C ILE A 91 -5.84 -9.43 -1.47
N LEU A 92 -5.70 -9.25 -2.78
CA LEU A 92 -5.14 -10.26 -3.68
C LEU A 92 -3.72 -10.68 -3.25
N GLY A 93 -2.87 -9.70 -2.91
CA GLY A 93 -1.54 -9.98 -2.38
C GLY A 93 -1.57 -10.73 -1.05
N GLY A 94 -2.46 -10.33 -0.14
CA GLY A 94 -2.61 -10.93 1.19
C GLY A 94 -3.10 -12.37 1.18
N ILE A 95 -3.95 -12.76 0.22
CA ILE A 95 -4.38 -14.16 0.04
C ILE A 95 -3.39 -15.00 -0.77
N GLY A 96 -2.25 -14.44 -1.16
CA GLY A 96 -1.16 -15.16 -1.84
C GLY A 96 -1.22 -15.17 -3.36
N VAL A 97 -2.07 -14.34 -4.00
CA VAL A 97 -2.04 -14.18 -5.46
C VAL A 97 -0.67 -13.62 -5.87
N PRO A 98 0.02 -14.25 -6.84
CA PRO A 98 1.33 -13.80 -7.26
C PRO A 98 1.23 -12.55 -8.14
N LEU A 99 1.23 -11.39 -7.48
CA LEU A 99 1.20 -10.10 -8.14
C LEU A 99 2.56 -9.78 -8.82
N PRO A 100 2.55 -9.20 -10.03
CA PRO A 100 3.77 -8.76 -10.71
C PRO A 100 4.26 -7.42 -10.15
N TRP A 101 5.49 -7.05 -10.52
CA TRP A 101 5.94 -5.66 -10.37
C TRP A 101 5.08 -4.76 -11.28
N PRO A 102 4.65 -3.56 -10.85
CA PRO A 102 5.03 -2.81 -9.64
C PRO A 102 4.17 -3.07 -8.39
N PHE A 103 3.22 -4.01 -8.42
CA PHE A 103 2.34 -4.28 -7.29
C PHE A 103 3.07 -5.05 -6.16
N ALA A 104 3.98 -5.94 -6.50
CA ALA A 104 4.88 -6.55 -5.54
C ALA A 104 6.27 -5.89 -5.59
N PRO A 105 7.02 -5.80 -4.47
CA PRO A 105 8.42 -5.41 -4.50
C PRO A 105 9.25 -6.33 -5.40
N ARG A 106 10.27 -5.79 -6.09
CA ARG A 106 11.11 -6.57 -7.01
C ARG A 106 11.75 -7.77 -6.31
N TRP A 107 12.31 -7.55 -5.12
CA TRP A 107 12.95 -8.59 -4.33
C TRP A 107 11.98 -9.72 -3.95
N VAL A 108 10.70 -9.42 -3.67
CA VAL A 108 9.66 -10.42 -3.40
C VAL A 108 9.38 -11.25 -4.65
N VAL A 109 9.20 -10.58 -5.80
CA VAL A 109 8.94 -11.26 -7.08
C VAL A 109 10.10 -12.20 -7.44
N GLU A 110 11.33 -11.73 -7.28
CA GLU A 110 12.53 -12.51 -7.57
C GLU A 110 12.71 -13.70 -6.63
N ARG A 111 12.48 -13.51 -5.33
CA ARG A 111 12.53 -14.59 -4.34
C ARG A 111 11.48 -15.67 -4.62
N ARG A 112 10.22 -15.27 -4.84
CA ARG A 112 9.13 -16.20 -5.21
C ARG A 112 9.41 -16.94 -6.52
N LYS A 113 10.09 -16.30 -7.49
CA LYS A 113 10.56 -16.98 -8.72
C LYS A 113 11.63 -18.02 -8.42
N LYS A 114 12.63 -17.70 -7.59
CA LYS A 114 13.69 -18.63 -7.16
C LYS A 114 13.09 -19.84 -6.42
N ASP A 115 12.16 -19.61 -5.50
CA ASP A 115 11.52 -20.69 -4.72
C ASP A 115 10.70 -21.64 -5.61
N ARG A 116 9.99 -21.08 -6.61
CA ARG A 116 9.27 -21.88 -7.61
C ARG A 116 10.23 -22.70 -8.47
N ALA A 117 11.37 -22.13 -8.87
CA ALA A 117 12.38 -22.85 -9.63
C ALA A 117 13.02 -23.98 -8.81
N ALA A 118 13.30 -23.74 -7.53
CA ALA A 118 13.83 -24.75 -6.62
C ALA A 118 12.86 -25.94 -6.44
N ARG A 119 11.57 -25.65 -6.19
CA ARG A 119 10.53 -26.69 -6.08
C ARG A 119 10.43 -27.56 -7.34
N LYS A 120 10.52 -26.95 -8.53
CA LYS A 120 10.50 -27.69 -9.80
C LYS A 120 11.68 -28.65 -9.98
N ARG A 121 12.87 -28.27 -9.49
CA ARG A 121 14.06 -29.14 -9.53
C ARG A 121 13.85 -30.36 -8.62
N THR A 122 13.41 -30.14 -7.39
CA THR A 122 13.14 -31.22 -6.44
C THR A 122 12.08 -32.21 -6.93
N THR A 123 11.05 -31.76 -7.65
CA THR A 123 10.04 -32.65 -8.24
C THR A 123 10.53 -33.38 -9.51
N SER A 124 11.56 -32.88 -10.18
CA SER A 124 12.15 -33.54 -11.36
C SER A 124 13.18 -34.61 -11.00
N ASP A 125 13.77 -34.52 -9.80
CA ASP A 125 14.78 -35.45 -9.29
C ASP A 125 14.17 -36.60 -8.46
N ALA A 126 12.84 -36.61 -8.27
CA ALA A 126 12.07 -37.62 -7.55
C ALA A 126 11.22 -38.46 -8.51
#